data_AF-A0A6A2ZF80-F1
#
_entry.id   AF-A0A6A2ZF80-F1
#
_cell.length_a   1.000
_cell.length_b   1.000
_cell.length_c   1.000
_cell.angle_alpha   90.00
_cell.angle_beta   90.00
_cell.angle_gamma   90.00
#
_symmetry.space_group_name_H-M   'P 1'
#
loop_
_entity.id
_entity.type
_entity.pdbx_description
1 polymer ?
#
loop_
_entity_poly.entity_id
_entity_poly.type
_entity_poly.pdbx_seq_one_letter_code
_entity_poly.pdbx_strand_id
1 'polypeptide(L)'
;MVGTTEAVDSSASNNKKNRIQVSHTQKPLFFYDNLAKRYMQQYNEVELSALGMAIAIVVTIAEILKNHGLAIEKSDILTASHCHIVSPLTNTTVGAERTHSFSINENTLTNGTQHALDPLTTVKARLNNYGKARALIQHEWRPKSLFTIFGEMDARAIEKSAKVGLAMALKP
;
A
#
# COMPACT_ATOMS: atom_id res chain seq x y z
N MET A 1 2.37 32.13 -15.86
CA MET A 1 3.60 31.52 -16.39
C MET A 1 4.02 30.43 -15.40
N VAL A 2 3.74 29.16 -15.77
CA VAL A 2 4.30 27.86 -15.29
C VAL A 2 4.19 27.59 -13.77
N GLY A 3 3.31 26.74 -13.24
CA GLY A 3 3.20 25.26 -13.38
C GLY A 3 3.91 24.60 -12.18
N THR A 4 3.39 23.66 -11.36
CA THR A 4 2.31 22.67 -11.52
C THR A 4 1.90 22.15 -10.12
N THR A 5 0.62 21.85 -9.97
CA THR A 5 -0.07 21.09 -8.92
C THR A 5 0.29 19.61 -8.90
N GLU A 6 0.41 18.98 -7.73
CA GLU A 6 0.10 17.56 -7.52
C GLU A 6 -0.62 17.35 -6.17
N ALA A 7 -1.94 17.42 -6.24
CA ALA A 7 -2.85 16.62 -5.42
C ALA A 7 -3.38 15.49 -6.31
N VAL A 8 -4.01 14.46 -5.69
CA VAL A 8 -4.66 13.28 -6.31
C VAL A 8 -3.64 12.13 -6.54
N ASP A 9 -3.84 10.86 -6.16
CA ASP A 9 -5.08 10.11 -6.12
C ASP A 9 -5.03 8.86 -5.20
N SER A 10 -6.19 8.56 -4.65
CA SER A 10 -6.78 7.23 -4.48
C SER A 10 -6.11 6.11 -5.29
N SER A 11 -5.87 4.96 -4.66
CA SER A 11 -5.52 3.72 -5.37
C SER A 11 -6.76 3.10 -6.05
N ALA A 12 -7.52 3.92 -6.77
CA ALA A 12 -8.53 3.51 -7.73
C ALA A 12 -7.83 3.27 -9.07
N SER A 13 -7.60 2.00 -9.39
CA SER A 13 -7.56 1.44 -10.75
C SER A 13 -7.02 2.35 -11.87
N ASN A 14 -5.74 2.72 -11.84
CA ASN A 14 -5.04 2.96 -13.09
C ASN A 14 -4.61 1.60 -13.62
N ASN A 15 -5.32 1.11 -14.64
CA ASN A 15 -5.11 -0.20 -15.23
C ASN A 15 -3.76 -0.21 -15.97
N LYS A 16 -2.67 -0.39 -15.21
CA LYS A 16 -1.33 -0.63 -15.74
C LYS A 16 -1.40 -1.92 -16.56
N LYS A 17 -1.44 -1.75 -17.88
CA LYS A 17 -1.62 -2.84 -18.85
C LYS A 17 -0.47 -3.86 -18.86
N ASN A 18 0.63 -3.55 -18.16
CA ASN A 18 1.83 -4.37 -18.02
C ASN A 18 1.96 -5.03 -16.63
N ARG A 19 0.93 -5.03 -15.79
CA ARG A 19 0.95 -5.66 -14.47
C ARG A 19 0.33 -7.06 -14.48
N ILE A 20 1.08 -8.05 -14.03
CA ILE A 20 0.62 -9.43 -13.81
C ILE A 20 0.44 -9.64 -12.32
N GLN A 21 -0.81 -9.80 -11.90
CA GLN A 21 -1.13 -10.19 -10.52
C GLN A 21 -1.26 -11.71 -10.44
N VAL A 22 -0.32 -12.33 -9.72
CA VAL A 22 -0.31 -13.77 -9.45
C VAL A 22 -1.02 -14.00 -8.13
N SER A 23 -2.12 -14.75 -8.19
CA SER A 23 -2.94 -15.10 -7.03
C SER A 23 -2.83 -16.58 -6.69
N HIS A 24 -3.45 -16.97 -5.57
CA HIS A 24 -3.54 -18.34 -5.04
C HIS A 24 -4.44 -19.27 -5.92
N THR A 25 -4.44 -19.14 -7.23
CA THR A 25 -5.33 -19.88 -8.13
C THR A 25 -4.60 -20.95 -8.94
N GLN A 26 -5.35 -22.01 -9.24
CA GLN A 26 -4.98 -23.26 -9.92
C GLN A 26 -4.40 -23.12 -11.34
N LYS A 27 -4.00 -21.91 -11.76
CA LYS A 27 -3.41 -21.71 -13.09
C LYS A 27 -1.98 -22.26 -13.10
N PRO A 28 -1.61 -23.04 -14.12
CA PRO A 28 -0.28 -23.59 -14.23
C PRO A 28 0.75 -22.48 -14.46
N LEU A 29 1.99 -22.69 -13.99
CA LEU A 29 3.10 -21.75 -14.09
C LEU A 29 3.33 -21.23 -15.52
N PHE A 30 3.13 -22.10 -16.52
CA PHE A 30 3.28 -21.79 -17.94
C PHE A 30 2.34 -20.69 -18.44
N PHE A 31 1.18 -20.50 -17.81
CA PHE A 31 0.27 -19.41 -18.16
C PHE A 31 0.92 -18.04 -17.94
N TYR A 32 1.58 -17.86 -16.79
CA TYR A 32 2.17 -16.60 -16.41
C TYR A 32 3.48 -16.32 -17.16
N ASP A 33 4.27 -17.36 -17.46
CA ASP A 33 5.47 -17.23 -18.30
C ASP A 33 5.14 -16.67 -19.69
N ASN A 34 4.13 -17.23 -20.37
CA ASN A 34 3.73 -16.74 -21.70
C ASN A 34 3.16 -15.32 -21.65
N LEU A 35 2.41 -14.99 -20.60
CA LEU A 35 1.88 -13.64 -20.41
C LEU A 35 3.00 -12.63 -20.20
N ALA A 36 3.99 -12.97 -19.37
CA ALA A 36 5.14 -12.11 -19.12
C ALA A 36 5.95 -11.86 -20.40
N LYS A 37 6.22 -12.90 -21.19
CA LYS A 37 6.88 -12.77 -22.50
C LYS A 37 6.12 -11.84 -23.44
N ARG A 38 4.80 -11.99 -23.54
CA ARG A 38 3.95 -11.12 -24.37
C ARG A 38 3.99 -9.67 -23.88
N TYR A 39 3.95 -9.44 -22.58
CA TYR A 39 3.98 -8.08 -22.02
C TYR A 39 5.35 -7.43 -22.17
N MET A 40 6.45 -8.19 -22.03
CA MET A 40 7.79 -7.69 -22.35
C MET A 40 7.91 -7.27 -23.81
N GLN A 41 7.33 -8.02 -24.76
CA GLN A 41 7.34 -7.65 -26.18
C GLN A 41 6.49 -6.39 -26.49
N GLN A 42 5.38 -6.19 -25.77
CA GLN A 42 4.46 -5.09 -26.04
C GLN A 42 4.82 -3.78 -25.33
N TYR A 43 5.35 -3.88 -24.11
CA TYR A 43 5.55 -2.73 -23.21
C TYR A 43 7.00 -2.56 -22.77
N ASN A 44 7.91 -3.48 -23.14
CA ASN A 44 9.34 -3.50 -22.74
C ASN A 44 9.58 -3.66 -21.22
N GLU A 45 8.51 -3.72 -20.42
CA GLU A 45 8.55 -3.93 -18.97
C GLU A 45 7.31 -4.74 -18.55
N VAL A 46 7.47 -5.50 -17.45
CA VAL A 46 6.40 -6.27 -16.82
C VAL A 46 6.48 -6.09 -15.30
N GLU A 47 5.37 -5.75 -14.66
CA GLU A 47 5.27 -5.67 -13.20
C GLU A 47 4.63 -6.96 -12.67
N LEU A 48 5.39 -7.76 -11.93
CA LEU A 48 4.86 -8.96 -11.28
C LEU A 48 4.45 -8.62 -9.83
N SER A 49 3.25 -9.03 -9.41
CA SER A 49 2.77 -8.84 -8.04
C SER A 49 2.15 -10.12 -7.51
N ALA A 50 2.49 -10.53 -6.29
CA ALA A 50 1.90 -11.68 -5.62
C ALA A 50 1.65 -11.41 -4.13
N LEU A 51 0.72 -12.19 -3.56
CA LEU A 51 0.42 -12.17 -2.13
C LEU A 51 0.33 -13.60 -1.59
N GLY A 52 0.88 -13.84 -0.41
CA GLY A 52 0.88 -15.17 0.23
C GLY A 52 1.68 -16.20 -0.55
N MET A 53 1.14 -17.42 -0.70
CA MET A 53 1.83 -18.54 -1.38
C MET A 53 2.18 -18.27 -2.86
N ALA A 54 1.50 -17.30 -3.50
CA ALA A 54 1.78 -16.92 -4.89
C ALA A 54 3.15 -16.22 -5.06
N ILE A 55 3.78 -15.77 -3.96
CA ILE A 55 5.09 -15.11 -3.99
C ILE A 55 6.15 -16.04 -4.59
N ALA A 56 6.11 -17.34 -4.25
CA ALA A 56 7.04 -18.32 -4.80
C ALA A 56 6.96 -18.41 -6.33
N ILE A 57 5.76 -18.37 -6.90
CA ILE A 57 5.55 -18.46 -8.36
C ILE A 57 6.12 -17.22 -9.06
N VAL A 58 5.92 -16.02 -8.50
CA VAL A 58 6.49 -14.78 -9.06
C VAL A 58 8.01 -14.82 -9.06
N VAL A 59 8.62 -15.29 -7.97
CA VAL A 59 10.07 -15.46 -7.87
C VAL A 59 10.56 -16.42 -8.95
N THR A 60 9.88 -17.57 -9.16
CA THR A 60 10.24 -18.51 -10.23
C THR A 60 10.12 -17.90 -11.63
N ILE A 61 9.07 -17.13 -11.92
CA ILE A 61 8.90 -16.48 -13.23
C ILE A 61 10.00 -15.43 -13.46
N ALA A 62 10.31 -14.63 -12.45
CA ALA A 62 11.38 -13.64 -12.52
C ALA A 62 12.74 -14.31 -12.77
N GLU A 63 13.04 -15.41 -12.07
CA GLU A 63 14.25 -16.21 -12.28
C GLU A 63 14.33 -16.78 -13.70
N ILE A 64 13.24 -17.34 -14.25
CA ILE A 64 13.18 -17.87 -15.62
C ILE A 64 13.49 -16.75 -16.62
N LEU A 65 12.82 -15.60 -16.52
CA LEU A 65 13.02 -14.47 -17.44
C LEU A 65 14.45 -13.92 -17.36
N LYS A 66 15.05 -13.88 -16.17
CA LYS A 66 16.44 -13.46 -15.97
C LYS A 66 17.45 -14.46 -16.55
N ASN A 67 17.26 -15.75 -16.29
CA ASN A 67 18.14 -16.82 -16.79
C ASN A 67 18.14 -16.92 -18.31
N HIS A 68 17.04 -16.58 -18.97
CA HIS A 68 16.93 -16.51 -20.42
C HIS A 68 17.42 -15.18 -21.02
N GLY A 69 17.89 -14.23 -20.21
CA GLY A 69 18.33 -12.91 -20.68
C GLY A 69 17.20 -12.03 -21.24
N LEU A 70 15.94 -12.34 -20.90
CA LEU A 70 14.75 -11.66 -21.42
C LEU A 70 14.33 -10.46 -20.56
N ALA A 71 14.78 -10.39 -19.32
CA ALA A 71 14.39 -9.37 -18.37
C ALA A 71 15.54 -8.98 -17.44
N ILE A 72 15.54 -7.72 -17.02
CA ILE A 72 16.38 -7.21 -15.94
C ILE A 72 15.45 -6.73 -14.82
N GLU A 73 15.78 -7.11 -13.60
CA GLU A 73 15.06 -6.73 -12.39
C GLU A 73 15.31 -5.25 -12.09
N LYS A 74 14.25 -4.43 -12.18
CA LYS A 74 14.34 -2.97 -12.00
C LYS A 74 14.08 -2.55 -10.56
N SER A 75 13.13 -3.19 -9.88
CA SER A 75 12.77 -2.88 -8.49
C SER A 75 11.96 -4.00 -7.84
N ASP A 76 12.40 -4.45 -6.67
CA ASP A 76 11.69 -5.50 -5.91
C ASP A 76 11.27 -4.98 -4.56
N ILE A 77 9.97 -5.06 -4.32
CA ILE A 77 9.33 -4.56 -3.12
C ILE A 77 8.63 -5.72 -2.44
N LEU A 78 9.05 -6.03 -1.22
CA LEU A 78 8.41 -7.00 -0.36
C LEU A 78 7.71 -6.26 0.80
N THR A 79 6.39 -6.42 0.88
CA THR A 79 5.60 -5.86 1.99
C THR A 79 5.13 -6.99 2.91
N ALA A 80 5.53 -6.91 4.18
CA ALA A 80 5.07 -7.78 5.25
C ALA A 80 4.26 -6.95 6.26
N SER A 81 2.97 -7.23 6.38
CA SER A 81 2.09 -6.57 7.34
C SER A 81 1.58 -7.58 8.37
N HIS A 82 1.62 -7.20 9.64
CA HIS A 82 1.06 -7.96 10.75
C HIS A 82 0.07 -7.09 11.53
N CYS A 83 -1.18 -7.52 11.56
CA CYS A 83 -2.25 -6.85 12.31
C CYS A 83 -2.71 -7.77 13.45
N HIS A 84 -2.77 -7.23 14.66
CA HIS A 84 -3.28 -7.92 15.85
C HIS A 84 -4.45 -7.12 16.45
N ILE A 85 -5.60 -7.78 16.58
CA ILE A 85 -6.79 -7.20 17.20
C ILE A 85 -6.70 -7.47 18.70
N VAL A 86 -6.51 -6.41 19.49
CA VAL A 86 -6.32 -6.50 20.95
C VAL A 86 -7.65 -6.63 21.67
N SER A 87 -8.70 -5.97 21.18
CA SER A 87 -10.06 -6.13 21.72
C SER A 87 -11.09 -6.00 20.60
N PRO A 88 -11.82 -7.08 20.29
CA PRO A 88 -12.91 -7.05 19.31
C PRO A 88 -14.13 -6.25 19.81
N LEU A 89 -14.28 -6.05 21.13
CA LEU A 89 -15.39 -5.28 21.69
C LEU A 89 -15.20 -3.75 21.53
N THR A 90 -13.95 -3.27 21.52
CA THR A 90 -13.61 -1.85 21.36
C THR A 90 -12.88 -1.55 20.05
N ASN A 91 -12.92 -2.47 19.08
CA ASN A 91 -12.23 -2.38 17.78
C ASN A 91 -10.77 -1.87 17.88
N THR A 92 -10.07 -2.25 18.95
CA THR A 92 -8.69 -1.82 19.18
C THR A 92 -7.78 -2.75 18.39
N THR A 93 -7.14 -2.22 17.35
CA THR A 93 -6.26 -2.96 16.45
C THR A 93 -4.87 -2.33 16.47
N VAL A 94 -3.85 -3.14 16.65
CA VAL A 94 -2.46 -2.74 16.51
C VAL A 94 -1.93 -3.39 15.23
N GLY A 95 -1.25 -2.62 14.39
CA GLY A 95 -0.68 -3.10 13.15
C GLY A 95 0.76 -2.65 13.00
N ALA A 96 1.60 -3.51 12.47
CA ALA A 96 2.92 -3.15 11.99
C ALA A 96 3.03 -3.58 10.53
N GLU A 97 3.56 -2.71 9.69
CA GLU A 97 3.81 -2.97 8.27
C GLU A 97 5.27 -2.67 7.99
N ARG A 98 5.97 -3.61 7.37
CA ARG A 98 7.34 -3.49 6.94
C ARG A 98 7.40 -3.68 5.43
N THR A 99 7.81 -2.64 4.72
CA THR A 99 8.04 -2.65 3.28
C THR A 99 9.53 -2.58 3.04
N HIS A 100 10.11 -3.63 2.47
CA HIS A 100 11.52 -3.70 2.11
C HIS A 100 11.67 -3.59 0.59
N SER A 101 12.41 -2.57 0.14
CA SER A 101 12.86 -2.47 -1.25
C SER A 101 14.25 -3.09 -1.36
N PHE A 102 14.37 -4.23 -2.02
CA PHE A 102 15.68 -4.88 -2.21
C PHE A 102 16.58 -4.11 -3.18
N SER A 103 15.97 -3.42 -4.15
CA SER A 103 16.68 -2.66 -5.18
C SER A 103 17.41 -1.41 -4.63
N ILE A 104 16.81 -0.73 -3.64
CA ILE A 104 17.35 0.51 -3.06
C ILE A 104 17.89 0.28 -1.63
N ASN A 105 17.76 -0.95 -1.10
CA ASN A 105 18.08 -1.30 0.30
C ASN A 105 17.40 -0.36 1.33
N GLU A 106 16.22 0.14 0.98
CA GLU A 106 15.43 0.99 1.85
C GLU A 106 14.33 0.17 2.52
N ASN A 107 14.28 0.23 3.85
CA ASN A 107 13.26 -0.43 4.66
C ASN A 107 12.33 0.63 5.24
N THR A 108 11.06 0.57 4.88
CA THR A 108 10.00 1.38 5.49
C THR A 108 9.29 0.54 6.53
N LEU A 109 9.43 0.91 7.81
CA LEU A 109 8.64 0.32 8.89
C LEU A 109 7.57 1.32 9.31
N THR A 110 6.32 0.89 9.27
CA THR A 110 5.14 1.65 9.69
C THR A 110 4.45 0.94 10.84
N ASN A 111 4.37 1.59 11.99
CA ASN A 111 3.64 1.10 13.14
C ASN A 111 2.36 1.91 13.28
N GLY A 112 1.22 1.23 13.37
CA GLY A 112 -0.09 1.82 13.45
C GLY A 112 -0.89 1.30 14.64
N THR A 113 -1.67 2.17 15.24
CA THR A 113 -2.68 1.80 16.22
C THR A 113 -4.02 2.36 15.76
N GLN A 114 -5.06 1.57 15.93
CA GLN A 114 -6.44 1.97 15.76
C GLN A 114 -7.16 1.66 17.07
N HIS A 115 -7.98 2.59 17.51
CA HIS A 115 -8.78 2.44 18.71
C HIS A 115 -10.15 3.08 18.48
N ALA A 116 -11.25 2.37 18.76
CA ALA A 116 -12.56 3.00 18.81
C ALA A 116 -12.78 3.59 20.20
N LEU A 117 -13.03 4.90 20.26
CA LEU A 117 -13.34 5.59 21.51
C LEU A 117 -14.78 5.31 21.96
N ASP A 118 -15.68 5.19 20.99
CA ASP A 118 -17.09 4.83 21.14
C ASP A 118 -17.56 4.15 19.84
N PRO A 119 -18.78 3.60 19.78
CA PRO A 119 -19.28 2.95 18.56
C PRO A 119 -19.31 3.85 17.32
N LEU A 120 -19.28 5.18 17.51
CA LEU A 120 -19.37 6.17 16.44
C LEU A 120 -18.01 6.85 16.12
N THR A 121 -17.02 6.82 17.01
CA THR A 121 -15.72 7.50 16.83
C THR A 121 -14.57 6.51 16.85
N THR A 122 -13.78 6.55 15.79
CA THR A 122 -12.54 5.79 15.67
C THR A 122 -11.35 6.71 15.52
N VAL A 123 -10.27 6.36 16.21
CA VAL A 123 -8.98 7.04 16.13
C VAL A 123 -7.97 6.07 15.52
N LYS A 124 -7.17 6.58 14.59
CA LYS A 124 -6.08 5.86 13.93
C LYS A 124 -4.82 6.70 14.01
N ALA A 125 -3.78 6.17 14.62
CA ALA A 125 -2.44 6.75 14.59
C ALA A 125 -1.52 5.84 13.79
N ARG A 126 -0.64 6.41 12.98
CA ARG A 126 0.39 5.69 12.21
C ARG A 126 1.69 6.48 12.27
N LEU A 127 2.79 5.78 12.45
CA LEU A 127 4.14 6.32 12.55
C LEU A 127 5.02 5.53 11.59
N ASN A 128 5.89 6.20 10.85
CA ASN A 128 6.91 5.53 10.04
C ASN A 128 8.33 5.79 10.55
N ASN A 129 9.29 4.98 10.12
CA ASN A 129 10.71 5.13 10.44
C ASN A 129 11.39 6.37 9.81
N TYR A 130 10.69 7.09 8.93
CA TYR A 130 11.13 8.38 8.41
C TYR A 130 10.74 9.55 9.32
N GLY A 131 10.09 9.28 10.46
CA GLY A 131 9.65 10.32 11.40
C GLY A 131 8.32 10.97 11.03
N LYS A 132 7.60 10.43 10.05
CA LYS A 132 6.29 10.91 9.64
C LYS A 132 5.20 10.28 10.50
N ALA A 133 4.47 11.13 11.20
CA ALA A 133 3.32 10.76 12.00
C ALA A 133 2.03 11.16 11.28
N ARG A 134 1.02 10.28 11.31
CA ARG A 134 -0.33 10.54 10.81
C ARG A 134 -1.32 10.17 11.88
N ALA A 135 -2.23 11.07 12.18
CA ALA A 135 -3.36 10.84 13.07
C ALA A 135 -4.65 11.10 12.31
N LEU A 136 -5.66 10.26 12.52
CA LEU A 136 -6.97 10.38 11.92
C LEU A 136 -8.03 10.08 12.97
N ILE A 137 -9.03 10.95 13.04
CA ILE A 137 -10.21 10.79 13.86
C ILE A 137 -11.39 10.77 12.91
N GLN A 138 -12.19 9.72 12.97
CA GLN A 138 -13.38 9.56 12.16
C GLN A 138 -14.57 9.36 13.09
N HIS A 139 -15.53 10.27 13.03
CA HIS A 139 -16.73 10.32 13.86
C HIS A 139 -17.99 10.20 12.98
N GLU A 140 -18.89 9.30 13.33
CA GLU A 140 -20.20 9.14 12.70
C GLU A 140 -21.23 10.03 13.39
N TRP A 141 -21.50 11.20 12.81
CA TRP A 141 -22.45 12.17 13.38
C TRP A 141 -23.91 11.74 13.16
N ARG A 142 -24.23 11.15 12.00
CA ARG A 142 -25.55 10.58 11.67
C ARG A 142 -25.35 9.18 11.09
N PRO A 143 -26.36 8.29 11.12
CA PRO A 143 -26.26 6.97 10.51
C PRO A 143 -25.70 7.05 9.10
N LYS A 144 -24.55 6.41 8.89
CA LYS A 144 -23.80 6.34 7.63
C LYS A 144 -23.20 7.67 7.13
N SER A 145 -23.28 8.76 7.90
CA SER A 145 -22.64 10.05 7.61
C SER A 145 -21.44 10.26 8.52
N LEU A 146 -20.27 10.47 7.92
CA LEU A 146 -18.98 10.45 8.58
C LEU A 146 -18.30 11.81 8.49
N PHE A 147 -17.75 12.25 9.62
CA PHE A 147 -16.87 13.38 9.73
C PHE A 147 -15.46 12.87 10.01
N THR A 148 -14.46 13.32 9.26
CA THR A 148 -13.07 12.85 9.39
C THR A 148 -12.13 14.03 9.50
N ILE A 149 -11.39 14.10 10.60
CA ILE A 149 -10.27 15.01 10.79
C ILE A 149 -8.99 14.19 10.66
N PHE A 150 -8.02 14.67 9.89
CA PHE A 150 -6.70 14.05 9.84
C PHE A 150 -5.58 15.09 9.97
N GLY A 151 -4.48 14.68 10.56
CA GLY A 151 -3.26 15.45 10.71
C GLY A 151 -2.06 14.61 10.27
N GLU A 152 -1.13 15.23 9.58
CA GLU A 152 0.14 14.65 9.16
C GLU A 152 1.27 15.59 9.56
N MET A 153 2.24 15.05 10.28
CA MET A 153 3.40 15.77 10.78
C MET A 153 4.66 15.01 10.37
N ASP A 154 5.69 15.74 9.99
CA ASP A 154 7.03 15.19 9.77
C ASP A 154 7.92 15.63 10.92
N ALA A 155 8.24 14.71 11.84
CA ALA A 155 9.03 15.01 13.03
C ALA A 155 10.52 15.27 12.72
N ARG A 156 11.01 14.91 11.52
CA ARG A 156 12.39 15.19 11.10
C ARG A 156 12.55 16.55 10.44
N ALA A 157 11.47 17.13 9.94
CA ALA A 157 11.44 18.48 9.38
C ALA A 157 10.59 19.37 10.29
N ILE A 158 11.10 19.69 11.48
CA ILE A 158 10.40 20.51 12.49
C ILE A 158 10.02 21.90 11.94
N GLU A 159 10.75 22.41 10.95
CA GLU A 159 10.44 23.66 10.24
C GLU A 159 9.28 23.54 9.24
N LYS A 160 8.84 22.31 8.93
CA LYS A 160 7.79 22.04 7.93
C LYS A 160 6.43 22.08 8.62
N SER A 161 5.53 22.92 8.10
CA SER A 161 4.17 23.08 8.62
C SER A 161 3.42 21.74 8.64
N ALA A 162 2.78 21.42 9.77
CA ALA A 162 1.87 20.29 9.89
C ALA A 162 0.74 20.41 8.85
N LYS A 163 0.40 19.30 8.19
CA LYS A 163 -0.72 19.23 7.26
C LYS A 163 -1.94 18.76 8.03
N VAL A 164 -2.99 19.56 8.01
CA VAL A 164 -4.29 19.18 8.58
C VAL A 164 -5.29 19.16 7.44
N GLY A 165 -6.18 18.18 7.46
CA GLY A 165 -7.28 18.14 6.52
C GLY A 165 -8.56 17.65 7.19
N LEU A 166 -9.66 18.05 6.58
CA LEU A 166 -11.00 17.75 7.03
C LEU A 166 -11.79 17.19 5.85
N ALA A 167 -12.52 16.10 6.10
CA ALA A 167 -13.40 15.48 5.13
C ALA A 167 -14.76 15.18 5.78
N MET A 168 -15.82 15.35 5.01
CA MET A 168 -17.18 15.00 5.41
C MET A 168 -17.80 14.16 4.31
N ALA A 169 -18.30 12.99 4.68
CA ALA A 169 -19.02 12.09 3.80
C ALA A 169 -20.48 12.02 4.25
N LEU A 170 -21.38 12.52 3.42
CA LEU A 170 -22.82 12.49 3.64
C LEU A 170 -23.41 11.30 2.89
N LYS A 171 -24.26 10.53 3.56
CA LYS A 171 -25.16 9.59 2.89
C LYS A 171 -26.58 10.17 2.90
N PRO A 172 -27.30 10.09 1.75
CA PRO A 172 -28.68 10.56 1.65
C PRO A 172 -29.62 9.73 2.54
#